data_AF-A0A1E4AAX1-F1
#
_entry.id   AF-A0A1E4AAX1-F1
#
_cell.length_a   1.000
_cell.length_b   1.000
_cell.length_c   1.000
_cell.angle_alpha   90.00
_cell.angle_beta   90.00
_cell.angle_gamma   90.00
#
_symmetry.space_group_name_H-M   'P 1'
#
loop_
_entity.id
_entity.type
_entity.pdbx_description
1 polymer ?
#
loop_
_entity_poly.entity_id
_entity_poly.type
_entity_poly.pdbx_seq_one_letter_code
_entity_poly.pdbx_strand_id
1 'polypeptide(L)'
;MFGFLKKGFGRGGNTLILLGVFFGLGLFLHFKDRFFPDGKLWETIEAVSSASVVDKIEILSGLPGGGSAGMIPVSADASIEEILARKDFVFPANPGPDRLQLVEHTGFSLGYNERYEQASWVAYPLVREQVSGQGARDRFFNPDPKVKTGSALFSDYTRSGYDRGHLAPAADFKHSYEQMRETFFMSNISPQDREFNAGIWNDLEKLLRAWAYKYEKIYVVTGPVLKPGLKTIGKVNKIAVPEQFYKVVLYAEPPYFKGIAFLLRNEPSSMQLSKAVVSIDSVEHLTGIDFFPLLPDDIEDRVEAKSIPGEWFRLK
;
A
#
# COMPACT_ATOMS: atom_id res chain seq x y z
N MET A 1 -56.29 -25.81 20.27
CA MET A 1 -56.14 -26.44 18.94
C MET A 1 -55.13 -25.59 18.17
N PHE A 2 -53.96 -26.17 17.85
CA PHE A 2 -52.89 -25.76 16.91
C PHE A 2 -52.90 -24.34 16.30
N GLY A 3 -51.79 -23.60 16.14
CA GLY A 3 -50.37 -23.93 16.17
C GLY A 3 -49.51 -22.67 15.93
N PHE A 4 -48.37 -22.61 16.61
CA PHE A 4 -46.99 -22.64 16.10
C PHE A 4 -46.42 -21.39 15.41
N LEU A 5 -45.35 -20.90 16.06
CA LEU A 5 -44.36 -19.91 15.64
C LEU A 5 -43.81 -20.16 14.22
N LYS A 6 -43.72 -19.10 13.42
CA LYS A 6 -42.72 -18.99 12.33
C LYS A 6 -41.51 -18.19 12.84
N LYS A 7 -40.52 -18.90 13.40
CA LYS A 7 -39.13 -18.40 13.50
C LYS A 7 -38.42 -18.81 12.20
N GLY A 8 -38.02 -17.84 11.40
CA GLY A 8 -37.14 -18.05 10.25
C GLY A 8 -35.72 -18.34 10.72
N PHE A 9 -35.28 -19.60 10.60
CA PHE A 9 -33.88 -20.00 10.70
C PHE A 9 -33.26 -19.92 9.29
N GLY A 10 -32.34 -18.97 9.07
CA GLY A 10 -31.47 -18.94 7.90
C GLY A 10 -30.16 -19.70 8.19
N ARG A 11 -30.08 -20.95 7.76
CA ARG A 11 -28.86 -21.77 7.58
C ARG A 11 -28.99 -22.38 6.17
N GLY A 12 -28.02 -22.47 5.27
CA GLY A 12 -26.62 -22.07 5.22
C GLY A 12 -26.12 -22.52 3.84
N GLY A 13 -25.51 -21.62 3.06
CA GLY A 13 -25.00 -21.94 1.72
C GLY A 13 -23.89 -22.99 1.71
N ASN A 14 -23.12 -23.09 2.80
CA ASN A 14 -21.98 -24.01 2.90
C ASN A 14 -22.39 -25.46 3.17
N THR A 15 -23.56 -25.72 3.75
CA THR A 15 -24.00 -27.10 4.05
C THR A 15 -24.43 -27.86 2.80
N LEU A 16 -25.05 -27.18 1.82
CA LEU A 16 -25.42 -27.77 0.54
C LEU A 16 -24.19 -28.07 -0.35
N ILE A 17 -23.18 -27.20 -0.31
CA ILE A 17 -21.91 -27.41 -1.02
C ILE A 17 -21.15 -28.59 -0.42
N LEU A 18 -21.06 -28.68 0.92
CA LEU A 18 -20.42 -29.82 1.60
C LEU A 18 -21.15 -31.14 1.29
N LEU A 19 -22.49 -31.16 1.31
CA LEU A 19 -23.26 -32.35 0.95
C LEU A 19 -23.05 -32.77 -0.52
N GLY A 20 -22.92 -31.82 -1.45
CA GLY A 20 -22.60 -32.10 -2.85
C GLY A 20 -21.22 -32.73 -3.04
N VAL A 21 -20.20 -32.23 -2.32
CA VAL A 21 -18.82 -32.76 -2.38
C VAL A 21 -18.76 -34.19 -1.82
N PHE A 22 -19.38 -34.45 -0.66
CA PHE A 22 -19.37 -35.79 -0.08
C PHE A 22 -20.21 -36.80 -0.88
N PHE A 23 -21.33 -36.38 -1.49
CA PHE A 23 -22.11 -37.25 -2.37
C PHE A 23 -21.35 -37.60 -3.65
N GLY A 24 -20.67 -36.64 -4.28
CA GLY A 24 -19.83 -36.87 -5.46
C GLY A 24 -18.66 -37.81 -5.18
N LEU A 25 -17.98 -37.62 -4.03
CA LEU A 25 -16.89 -38.50 -3.60
C LEU A 25 -17.38 -39.92 -3.31
N GLY A 26 -18.56 -40.06 -2.70
CA GLY A 26 -19.20 -41.35 -2.45
C GLY A 26 -19.56 -42.10 -3.74
N LEU A 27 -20.14 -41.41 -4.73
CA LEU A 27 -20.44 -42.00 -6.03
C LEU A 27 -19.17 -42.41 -6.78
N PHE A 28 -18.13 -41.58 -6.73
CA PHE A 28 -16.85 -41.86 -7.38
C PHE A 28 -16.19 -43.11 -6.77
N LEU A 29 -16.16 -43.23 -5.44
CA LEU A 29 -15.62 -44.41 -4.76
C LEU A 29 -16.46 -45.67 -5.02
N HIS A 30 -17.77 -45.54 -5.16
CA HIS A 30 -18.67 -46.66 -5.46
C HIS A 30 -18.49 -47.20 -6.89
N PHE A 31 -18.15 -46.34 -7.86
CA PHE A 31 -17.96 -46.73 -9.26
C PHE A 31 -16.48 -46.82 -9.69
N LYS A 32 -15.52 -46.64 -8.79
CA LYS A 32 -14.08 -46.58 -9.11
C LYS A 32 -13.60 -47.80 -9.90
N ASP A 33 -14.12 -48.99 -9.59
CA ASP A 33 -13.71 -50.25 -10.23
C ASP A 33 -14.30 -50.43 -11.63
N ARG A 34 -15.31 -49.62 -12.00
CA ARG A 34 -15.87 -49.57 -13.36
C ARG A 34 -15.01 -48.72 -14.30
N PHE A 35 -14.35 -47.69 -13.77
CA PHE A 35 -13.48 -46.79 -14.53
C PHE A 35 -12.01 -47.25 -14.50
N PHE A 36 -11.60 -47.96 -13.45
CA PHE A 36 -10.24 -48.45 -13.24
C PHE A 36 -10.24 -49.93 -12.83
N PRO A 37 -10.61 -50.85 -13.75
CA PRO A 37 -10.82 -52.27 -13.44
C PRO A 37 -9.56 -53.01 -12.98
N ASP A 38 -8.37 -52.50 -13.29
CA ASP A 38 -7.08 -53.14 -12.96
C ASP A 38 -6.49 -52.67 -11.61
N GLY A 39 -7.26 -51.95 -10.77
CA GLY A 39 -6.81 -51.50 -9.44
C GLY A 39 -5.78 -50.37 -9.44
N LYS A 40 -5.40 -49.85 -10.62
CA LYS A 40 -4.40 -48.79 -10.83
C LYS A 40 -4.89 -47.36 -10.53
N LEU A 41 -5.95 -47.22 -9.74
CA LEU A 41 -6.49 -45.91 -9.36
C LEU A 41 -5.39 -45.05 -8.71
N TRP A 42 -4.60 -45.64 -7.81
CA TRP A 42 -3.55 -44.93 -7.08
C TRP A 42 -2.35 -44.60 -7.97
N GLU A 43 -1.95 -45.49 -8.88
CA GLU A 43 -0.92 -45.17 -9.90
C GLU A 43 -1.38 -44.07 -10.85
N THR A 44 -2.66 -44.03 -11.20
CA THR A 44 -3.24 -42.98 -12.05
C THR A 44 -3.35 -41.66 -11.28
N ILE A 45 -3.74 -41.70 -10.00
CA ILE A 45 -3.76 -40.52 -9.11
C ILE A 45 -2.34 -40.01 -8.88
N GLU A 46 -1.35 -40.89 -8.69
CA GLU A 46 0.05 -40.51 -8.53
C GLU A 46 0.63 -39.95 -9.82
N ALA A 47 0.33 -40.55 -10.98
CA ALA A 47 0.72 -40.03 -12.30
C ALA A 47 0.06 -38.67 -12.59
N VAL A 48 -1.21 -38.48 -12.22
CA VAL A 48 -1.90 -37.18 -12.31
C VAL A 48 -1.38 -36.20 -11.26
N SER A 49 -0.97 -36.64 -10.08
CA SER A 49 -0.40 -35.77 -9.04
C SER A 49 1.01 -35.31 -9.41
N SER A 50 1.85 -36.19 -9.97
CA SER A 50 3.22 -35.86 -10.37
C SER A 50 3.24 -35.06 -11.67
N ALA A 51 2.42 -35.43 -12.66
CA ALA A 51 2.34 -34.71 -13.93
C ALA A 51 1.50 -33.42 -13.84
N SER A 52 0.60 -33.29 -12.86
CA SER A 52 -0.20 -32.06 -12.70
C SER A 52 0.20 -31.18 -11.53
N VAL A 53 1.01 -31.61 -10.55
CA VAL A 53 1.48 -30.70 -9.49
C VAL A 53 2.73 -29.95 -9.94
N VAL A 54 3.65 -30.57 -10.67
CA VAL A 54 4.86 -29.87 -11.15
C VAL A 54 4.53 -28.88 -12.27
N ASP A 55 3.71 -29.29 -13.25
CA ASP A 55 3.26 -28.38 -14.32
C ASP A 55 2.19 -27.37 -13.85
N LYS A 56 1.42 -27.64 -12.79
CA LYS A 56 0.54 -26.61 -12.18
C LYS A 56 1.24 -25.69 -11.20
N ILE A 57 2.41 -26.03 -10.67
CA ILE A 57 3.19 -25.04 -9.89
C ILE A 57 3.73 -23.95 -10.83
N GLU A 58 4.03 -24.29 -12.08
CA GLU A 58 4.38 -23.30 -13.13
C GLU A 58 3.17 -22.61 -13.77
N ILE A 59 1.97 -23.22 -13.75
CA ILE A 59 0.75 -22.62 -14.34
C ILE A 59 -0.13 -21.87 -13.31
N LEU A 60 -0.04 -22.18 -12.01
CA LEU A 60 -0.74 -21.45 -10.95
C LEU A 60 -0.04 -20.15 -10.53
N SER A 61 1.17 -19.87 -11.03
CA SER A 61 1.79 -18.54 -10.97
C SER A 61 1.20 -17.57 -12.01
N GLY A 62 0.30 -18.04 -12.89
CA GLY A 62 -0.19 -17.32 -14.08
C GLY A 62 -1.69 -17.04 -14.18
N LEU A 63 -2.48 -17.13 -13.09
CA LEU A 63 -3.88 -16.66 -13.09
C LEU A 63 -4.10 -15.55 -12.04
N PRO A 64 -4.80 -14.45 -12.38
CA PRO A 64 -4.89 -13.26 -11.55
C PRO A 64 -5.89 -13.46 -10.40
N GLY A 65 -5.37 -13.92 -9.26
CA GLY A 65 -6.08 -14.03 -8.01
C GLY A 65 -5.65 -12.94 -7.04
N GLY A 66 -6.27 -11.75 -7.12
CA GLY A 66 -6.39 -10.81 -6.01
C GLY A 66 -5.10 -10.15 -5.48
N GLY A 67 -4.68 -9.05 -6.10
CA GLY A 67 -4.20 -7.89 -5.34
C GLY A 67 -2.76 -7.89 -4.83
N SER A 68 -1.75 -8.23 -5.65
CA SER A 68 -0.46 -7.53 -5.58
C SER A 68 -0.12 -7.02 -6.98
N ALA A 69 -0.46 -5.76 -7.25
CA ALA A 69 -0.18 -5.14 -8.52
C ALA A 69 1.32 -4.77 -8.57
N GLY A 70 2.15 -5.58 -9.25
CA GLY A 70 3.35 -5.07 -9.89
C GLY A 70 4.72 -5.42 -9.30
N MET A 71 4.87 -6.36 -8.36
CA MET A 71 6.20 -6.78 -7.92
C MET A 71 6.83 -7.78 -8.90
N ILE A 72 8.02 -7.44 -9.40
CA ILE A 72 8.84 -8.38 -10.18
C ILE A 72 9.46 -9.39 -9.19
N PRO A 73 9.46 -10.71 -9.45
CA PRO A 73 10.14 -11.64 -8.55
C PRO A 73 11.63 -11.27 -8.41
N VAL A 74 12.12 -11.17 -7.18
CA VAL A 74 13.55 -10.98 -6.88
C VAL A 74 14.24 -12.33 -7.11
N SER A 75 15.35 -12.34 -7.85
CA SER A 75 16.16 -13.56 -7.97
C SER A 75 16.76 -13.92 -6.62
N ALA A 76 16.80 -15.20 -6.26
CA ALA A 76 17.30 -15.65 -4.95
C ALA A 76 18.78 -15.30 -4.70
N ASP A 77 19.53 -14.97 -5.74
CA ASP A 77 20.94 -14.57 -5.74
C ASP A 77 21.16 -13.07 -5.98
N ALA A 78 20.09 -12.27 -6.07
CA ALA A 78 20.21 -10.83 -6.28
C ALA A 78 20.96 -10.19 -5.11
N SER A 79 21.99 -9.42 -5.42
CA SER A 79 22.69 -8.58 -4.46
C SER A 79 21.77 -7.48 -3.93
N ILE A 80 22.09 -6.98 -2.74
CA ILE A 80 21.39 -5.83 -2.15
C ILE A 80 21.43 -4.62 -3.07
N GLU A 81 22.54 -4.38 -3.75
CA GLU A 81 22.71 -3.29 -4.69
C GLU A 81 21.74 -3.43 -5.89
N GLU A 82 21.57 -4.65 -6.40
CA GLU A 82 20.59 -4.94 -7.46
C GLU A 82 19.15 -4.73 -6.97
N ILE A 83 18.84 -5.16 -5.74
CA ILE A 83 17.53 -4.92 -5.10
C ILE A 83 17.25 -3.42 -5.00
N LEU A 84 18.17 -2.63 -4.44
CA LEU A 84 18.02 -1.19 -4.24
C LEU A 84 17.95 -0.39 -5.55
N ALA A 85 18.48 -0.94 -6.65
CA ALA A 85 18.45 -0.36 -7.98
C ALA A 85 17.11 -0.60 -8.70
N ARG A 86 16.26 -1.51 -8.22
CA ARG A 86 14.97 -1.78 -8.84
C ARG A 86 14.03 -0.58 -8.68
N LYS A 87 13.25 -0.34 -9.73
CA LYS A 87 12.21 0.71 -9.73
C LYS A 87 11.13 0.45 -8.68
N ASP A 88 10.75 -0.81 -8.53
CA ASP A 88 9.67 -1.25 -7.62
C ASP A 88 10.14 -1.49 -6.18
N PHE A 89 11.42 -1.24 -5.85
CA PHE A 89 11.94 -1.37 -4.50
C PHE A 89 11.15 -0.57 -3.45
N VAL A 90 10.68 0.63 -3.83
CA VAL A 90 9.92 1.50 -2.92
C VAL A 90 8.44 1.14 -2.84
N PHE A 91 7.95 0.17 -3.64
CA PHE A 91 6.53 -0.15 -3.70
C PHE A 91 6.14 -1.03 -2.51
N PRO A 92 5.21 -0.56 -1.66
CA PRO A 92 4.71 -1.40 -0.57
C PRO A 92 3.88 -2.57 -1.11
N ALA A 93 3.92 -3.69 -0.41
CA ALA A 93 2.95 -4.76 -0.58
C ALA A 93 1.66 -4.39 0.14
N ASN A 94 0.53 -4.87 -0.37
CA ASN A 94 -0.77 -4.63 0.24
C ASN A 94 -1.49 -5.98 0.40
N PRO A 95 -1.07 -6.80 1.39
CA PRO A 95 -1.70 -8.09 1.68
C PRO A 95 -3.13 -7.95 2.22
N GLY A 96 -3.52 -6.73 2.62
CA GLY A 96 -4.87 -6.39 3.04
C GLY A 96 -5.95 -6.64 1.96
N PRO A 97 -7.24 -6.62 2.36
CA PRO A 97 -8.36 -6.97 1.49
C PRO A 97 -8.67 -5.91 0.41
N ASP A 98 -8.14 -4.70 0.56
CA ASP A 98 -8.40 -3.61 -0.37
C ASP A 98 -7.61 -3.80 -1.66
N ARG A 99 -8.27 -3.67 -2.81
CA ARG A 99 -7.59 -3.75 -4.10
C ARG A 99 -7.15 -2.35 -4.52
N LEU A 100 -5.83 -2.15 -4.59
CA LEU A 100 -5.24 -0.88 -5.01
C LEU A 100 -4.94 -0.90 -6.51
N GLN A 101 -5.20 0.22 -7.19
CA GLN A 101 -4.63 0.45 -8.51
C GLN A 101 -3.22 1.04 -8.35
N LEU A 102 -2.19 0.34 -8.84
CA LEU A 102 -0.88 0.95 -9.01
C LEU A 102 -0.95 2.05 -10.07
N VAL A 103 -0.59 3.28 -9.70
CA VAL A 103 -0.48 4.42 -10.60
C VAL A 103 0.94 4.97 -10.52
N GLU A 104 1.63 4.96 -11.64
CA GLU A 104 3.03 5.38 -11.72
C GLU A 104 3.15 6.74 -12.40
N HIS A 105 3.79 7.67 -11.71
CA HIS A 105 4.20 8.98 -12.22
C HIS A 105 5.72 9.02 -12.41
N THR A 106 6.23 10.12 -12.97
CA THR A 106 7.65 10.26 -13.27
C THR A 106 8.50 10.32 -12.00
N GLY A 107 7.98 10.95 -10.93
CA GLY A 107 8.72 11.14 -9.67
C GLY A 107 8.29 10.23 -8.51
N PHE A 108 7.10 9.66 -8.57
CA PHE A 108 6.51 8.85 -7.50
C PHE A 108 5.52 7.84 -8.05
N SER A 109 5.20 6.83 -7.26
CA SER A 109 4.11 5.89 -7.54
C SER A 109 3.13 5.88 -6.38
N LEU A 110 1.88 5.50 -6.65
CA LEU A 110 0.86 5.40 -5.61
C LEU A 110 -0.03 4.18 -5.78
N GLY A 111 -0.56 3.68 -4.66
CA GLY A 111 -1.61 2.68 -4.63
C GLY A 111 -2.96 3.36 -4.44
N TYR A 112 -3.68 3.63 -5.52
CA TYR A 112 -4.98 4.31 -5.48
C TYR A 112 -6.06 3.38 -4.92
N ASN A 113 -6.79 3.85 -3.90
CA ASN A 113 -7.87 3.09 -3.28
C ASN A 113 -9.22 3.71 -3.64
N GLU A 114 -9.90 3.06 -4.59
CA GLU A 114 -11.19 3.51 -5.10
C GLU A 114 -12.22 3.75 -4.01
N ARG A 115 -12.25 2.89 -2.98
CA ARG A 115 -13.22 3.00 -1.88
C ARG A 115 -13.14 4.34 -1.15
N TYR A 116 -11.95 4.93 -1.08
CA TYR A 116 -11.69 6.14 -0.31
C TYR A 116 -11.39 7.37 -1.19
N GLU A 117 -11.39 7.19 -2.52
CA GLU A 117 -11.09 8.21 -3.53
C GLU A 117 -9.77 8.96 -3.29
N GLN A 118 -8.75 8.21 -2.83
CA GLN A 118 -7.40 8.71 -2.60
C GLN A 118 -6.40 7.55 -2.55
N ALA A 119 -5.10 7.86 -2.57
CA ALA A 119 -4.06 6.86 -2.39
C ALA A 119 -4.04 6.29 -0.96
N SER A 120 -3.92 4.97 -0.83
CA SER A 120 -3.52 4.32 0.44
C SER A 120 -2.08 4.62 0.78
N TRP A 121 -1.20 4.68 -0.23
CA TRP A 121 0.20 5.01 -0.09
C TRP A 121 0.70 5.74 -1.35
N VAL A 122 1.68 6.62 -1.16
CA VAL A 122 2.50 7.24 -2.20
C VAL A 122 3.96 7.00 -1.85
N ALA A 123 4.75 6.55 -2.80
CA ALA A 123 6.09 6.04 -2.61
C ALA A 123 7.06 6.68 -3.60
N TYR A 124 8.20 7.17 -3.10
CA TYR A 124 9.23 7.81 -3.92
C TYR A 124 10.60 7.82 -3.25
N PRO A 125 11.70 7.71 -4.02
CA PRO A 125 13.01 8.12 -3.53
C PRO A 125 13.07 9.65 -3.46
N LEU A 126 13.62 10.19 -2.37
CA LEU A 126 13.95 11.59 -2.23
C LEU A 126 15.48 11.74 -2.24
N VAL A 127 16.01 12.33 -3.31
CA VAL A 127 17.46 12.54 -3.47
C VAL A 127 17.84 14.01 -3.34
N ARG A 128 19.09 14.28 -2.93
CA ARG A 128 19.63 15.62 -2.66
C ARG A 128 19.41 16.59 -3.83
N GLU A 129 19.57 16.13 -5.06
CA GLU A 129 19.47 16.95 -6.27
C GLU A 129 18.05 17.49 -6.46
N GLN A 130 17.04 16.75 -5.97
CA GLN A 130 15.64 17.12 -6.17
C GLN A 130 15.21 18.28 -5.25
N VAL A 131 15.86 18.43 -4.09
CA VAL A 131 15.50 19.43 -3.07
C VAL A 131 16.17 20.80 -3.29
N SER A 132 17.22 20.88 -4.12
CA SER A 132 17.98 22.12 -4.40
C SER A 132 17.41 23.01 -5.51
N GLY A 133 16.27 22.67 -6.11
CA GLY A 133 15.70 23.37 -7.27
C GLY A 133 14.94 24.68 -6.97
N GLN A 134 14.82 25.54 -7.99
CA GLN A 134 14.02 26.79 -7.98
C GLN A 134 12.67 26.65 -8.72
N GLY A 135 12.17 25.44 -8.93
CA GLY A 135 10.96 25.19 -9.73
C GLY A 135 9.78 26.08 -9.34
N ALA A 136 9.22 26.76 -10.34
CA ALA A 136 8.03 27.58 -10.19
C ALA A 136 6.82 26.67 -9.92
N ARG A 137 6.08 26.98 -8.84
CA ARG A 137 4.90 26.22 -8.44
C ARG A 137 3.71 26.61 -9.29
N ASP A 138 3.31 25.74 -10.20
CA ASP A 138 2.03 25.87 -10.87
C ASP A 138 0.93 25.16 -10.07
N ARG A 139 -0.02 25.92 -9.51
CA ARG A 139 -0.98 25.42 -8.49
C ARG A 139 -2.29 24.93 -9.11
N PHE A 140 -2.23 24.21 -10.22
CA PHE A 140 -3.42 23.65 -10.87
C PHE A 140 -3.67 22.22 -10.42
N PHE A 141 -4.66 22.05 -9.56
CA PHE A 141 -5.16 20.75 -9.13
C PHE A 141 -6.05 20.13 -10.21
N ASN A 142 -5.65 18.98 -10.73
CA ASN A 142 -6.33 18.32 -11.84
C ASN A 142 -6.68 16.87 -11.48
N PRO A 143 -7.77 16.31 -12.02
CA PRO A 143 -8.01 14.88 -11.95
C PRO A 143 -6.84 14.12 -12.56
N ASP A 144 -6.51 12.96 -11.98
CA ASP A 144 -5.43 12.13 -12.46
C ASP A 144 -5.88 11.31 -13.70
N PRO A 145 -5.31 11.54 -14.89
CA PRO A 145 -5.68 10.80 -16.08
C PRO A 145 -5.26 9.32 -16.04
N LYS A 146 -4.38 8.91 -15.10
CA LYS A 146 -3.89 7.54 -14.97
C LYS A 146 -4.77 6.68 -14.06
N VAL A 147 -5.69 7.27 -13.27
CA VAL A 147 -6.67 6.52 -12.46
C VAL A 147 -7.82 6.05 -13.37
N LYS A 148 -8.01 4.73 -13.48
CA LYS A 148 -8.91 4.12 -14.48
C LYS A 148 -10.38 4.46 -14.27
N THR A 149 -10.76 4.61 -13.02
CA THR A 149 -12.11 4.93 -12.55
C THR A 149 -12.37 6.44 -12.48
N GLY A 150 -11.34 7.25 -12.71
CA GLY A 150 -11.34 8.68 -12.40
C GLY A 150 -10.92 8.93 -10.96
N SER A 151 -10.39 10.13 -10.69
CA SER A 151 -10.03 10.56 -9.34
C SER A 151 -10.98 11.64 -8.83
N ALA A 152 -10.88 11.92 -7.54
CA ALA A 152 -11.42 13.14 -6.91
C ALA A 152 -11.26 14.40 -7.77
N LEU A 153 -12.22 15.33 -7.66
CA LEU A 153 -12.15 16.64 -8.30
C LEU A 153 -11.74 17.72 -7.27
N PHE A 154 -11.08 18.79 -7.72
CA PHE A 154 -10.78 19.92 -6.84
C PHE A 154 -12.05 20.54 -6.22
N SER A 155 -13.19 20.45 -6.91
CA SER A 155 -14.48 20.98 -6.47
C SER A 155 -15.05 20.22 -5.27
N ASP A 156 -14.66 18.95 -5.05
CA ASP A 156 -15.08 18.17 -3.88
C ASP A 156 -14.56 18.75 -2.56
N TYR A 157 -13.46 19.50 -2.60
CA TYR A 157 -12.87 20.21 -1.46
C TYR A 157 -13.50 21.58 -1.21
N THR A 158 -14.37 22.06 -2.11
CA THR A 158 -14.93 23.42 -1.99
C THR A 158 -15.86 23.50 -0.78
N ARG A 159 -15.52 24.37 0.19
CA ARG A 159 -16.24 24.56 1.46
C ARG A 159 -16.32 23.28 2.32
N SER A 160 -15.38 22.35 2.17
CA SER A 160 -15.31 21.14 3.01
C SER A 160 -14.73 21.41 4.40
N GLY A 161 -13.94 22.48 4.54
CA GLY A 161 -13.14 22.76 5.74
C GLY A 161 -11.73 22.15 5.71
N TYR A 162 -11.41 21.34 4.70
CA TYR A 162 -10.11 20.68 4.54
C TYR A 162 -9.29 21.29 3.40
N ASP A 163 -7.98 21.34 3.59
CA ASP A 163 -7.03 21.65 2.53
C ASP A 163 -6.87 20.47 1.57
N ARG A 164 -6.46 20.79 0.34
CA ARG A 164 -5.94 19.83 -0.64
C ARG A 164 -4.49 19.51 -0.27
N GLY A 165 -4.33 18.68 0.77
CA GLY A 165 -3.04 18.28 1.32
C GLY A 165 -2.31 17.31 0.40
N HIS A 166 -1.03 17.56 0.13
CA HIS A 166 -0.23 16.66 -0.70
C HIS A 166 0.28 15.49 0.13
N LEU A 167 0.30 14.30 -0.46
CA LEU A 167 1.00 13.14 0.11
C LEU A 167 2.49 13.22 -0.27
N ALA A 168 2.80 13.19 -1.56
CA ALA A 168 4.11 13.56 -2.11
C ALA A 168 4.13 15.08 -2.40
N PRO A 169 4.90 15.88 -1.64
CA PRO A 169 4.78 17.33 -1.70
C PRO A 169 5.53 17.92 -2.90
N ALA A 170 4.94 18.93 -3.54
CA ALA A 170 5.55 19.64 -4.68
C ALA A 170 6.98 20.18 -4.41
N ALA A 171 7.33 20.44 -3.14
CA ALA A 171 8.65 20.91 -2.74
C ALA A 171 9.76 19.86 -2.89
N ASP A 172 9.41 18.57 -2.94
CA ASP A 172 10.34 17.47 -3.10
C ASP A 172 10.73 17.27 -4.58
N PHE A 173 9.97 17.85 -5.51
CA PHE A 173 10.14 17.65 -6.97
C PHE A 173 10.53 18.94 -7.71
N LYS A 174 11.20 19.88 -7.04
CA LYS A 174 11.50 21.22 -7.60
C LYS A 174 12.44 21.27 -8.80
N HIS A 175 13.17 20.19 -9.04
CA HIS A 175 14.12 20.07 -10.14
C HIS A 175 13.45 19.76 -11.48
N SER A 176 12.19 19.28 -11.49
CA SER A 176 11.46 18.91 -12.71
C SER A 176 10.07 19.52 -12.71
N TYR A 177 9.77 20.34 -13.72
CA TYR A 177 8.43 20.92 -13.91
C TYR A 177 7.37 19.83 -14.08
N GLU A 178 7.68 18.77 -14.81
CA GLU A 178 6.77 17.66 -15.04
C GLU A 178 6.43 16.94 -13.72
N GLN A 179 7.44 16.52 -12.96
CA GLN A 179 7.21 15.83 -11.68
C GLN A 179 6.47 16.73 -10.69
N MET A 180 6.83 18.02 -10.62
CA MET A 180 6.11 18.98 -9.80
C MET A 180 4.64 19.08 -10.22
N ARG A 181 4.35 19.18 -11.52
CA ARG A 181 2.96 19.23 -12.02
C ARG A 181 2.18 17.97 -11.64
N GLU A 182 2.80 16.79 -11.74
CA GLU A 182 2.16 15.53 -11.35
C GLU A 182 1.79 15.47 -9.87
N THR A 183 2.52 16.19 -8.99
CA THR A 183 2.16 16.25 -7.55
C THR A 183 0.81 16.93 -7.28
N PHE A 184 0.29 17.72 -8.24
CA PHE A 184 -1.02 18.36 -8.15
C PHE A 184 -2.16 17.49 -8.69
N PHE A 185 -1.90 16.26 -9.13
CA PHE A 185 -2.96 15.33 -9.45
C PHE A 185 -3.73 14.93 -8.19
N MET A 186 -5.05 14.89 -8.30
CA MET A 186 -5.94 14.65 -7.16
C MET A 186 -5.78 13.26 -6.53
N SER A 187 -5.17 12.29 -7.24
CA SER A 187 -4.76 10.99 -6.70
C SER A 187 -3.68 11.09 -5.60
N ASN A 188 -2.86 12.14 -5.63
CA ASN A 188 -1.83 12.47 -4.64
C ASN A 188 -2.35 13.43 -3.54
N ILE A 189 -3.64 13.75 -3.54
CA ILE A 189 -4.24 14.73 -2.63
C ILE A 189 -5.16 14.03 -1.62
N SER A 190 -5.03 14.41 -0.36
CA SER A 190 -5.89 13.93 0.73
C SER A 190 -6.49 15.09 1.54
N PRO A 191 -7.70 14.95 2.11
CA PRO A 191 -8.30 15.94 3.02
C PRO A 191 -7.48 16.10 4.30
N GLN A 192 -6.74 17.20 4.39
CA GLN A 192 -5.93 17.54 5.56
C GLN A 192 -6.53 18.74 6.29
N ASP A 193 -6.55 18.70 7.61
CA ASP A 193 -6.84 19.87 8.43
C ASP A 193 -5.83 20.97 8.10
N ARG A 194 -6.30 22.22 8.08
CA ARG A 194 -5.50 23.36 7.60
C ARG A 194 -4.28 23.62 8.48
N GLU A 195 -4.42 23.52 9.80
CA GLU A 195 -3.32 23.76 10.73
C GLU A 195 -2.37 22.55 10.79
N PHE A 196 -2.91 21.34 10.64
CA PHE A 196 -2.11 20.13 10.42
C PHE A 196 -1.22 20.24 9.18
N ASN A 197 -1.81 20.55 8.02
CA ASN A 197 -1.15 20.67 6.72
C ASN A 197 -0.07 21.76 6.72
N ALA A 198 -0.42 22.97 7.18
CA ALA A 198 0.50 24.10 7.20
C ALA A 198 1.57 24.00 8.31
N GLY A 199 1.26 23.28 9.39
CA GLY A 199 2.10 23.11 10.58
C GLY A 199 2.92 21.82 10.55
N ILE A 200 2.58 20.88 11.44
CA ILE A 200 3.43 19.72 11.74
C ILE A 200 3.71 18.82 10.53
N TRP A 201 2.77 18.71 9.58
CA TRP A 201 2.97 17.94 8.35
C TRP A 201 4.06 18.57 7.47
N ASN A 202 3.96 19.88 7.22
CA ASN A 202 4.97 20.64 6.48
C ASN A 202 6.33 20.67 7.21
N ASP A 203 6.35 20.68 8.54
CA ASP A 203 7.60 20.56 9.31
C ASP A 203 8.25 19.19 9.15
N LEU A 204 7.45 18.11 9.13
CA LEU A 204 7.95 16.77 8.80
C LEU A 204 8.51 16.71 7.38
N GLU A 205 7.82 17.30 6.41
CA GLU A 205 8.33 17.37 5.02
C GLU A 205 9.67 18.13 4.93
N LYS A 206 9.85 19.23 5.69
CA LYS A 206 11.14 19.94 5.75
C LYS A 206 12.23 19.06 6.36
N LEU A 207 11.91 18.30 7.40
CA LEU A 207 12.85 17.37 8.04
C LEU A 207 13.30 16.28 7.07
N LEU A 208 12.38 15.67 6.32
CA LEU A 208 12.72 14.66 5.30
C LEU A 208 13.64 15.23 4.22
N ARG A 209 13.39 16.45 3.74
CA ARG A 209 14.30 17.12 2.80
C ARG A 209 15.69 17.39 3.39
N ALA A 210 15.78 17.75 4.67
CA ALA A 210 17.06 17.91 5.34
C ALA A 210 17.81 16.57 5.46
N TRP A 211 17.09 15.46 5.69
CA TRP A 211 17.66 14.12 5.68
C TRP A 211 18.10 13.68 4.29
N ALA A 212 17.32 13.93 3.24
CA ALA A 212 17.74 13.66 1.86
C ALA A 212 19.01 14.46 1.50
N TYR A 213 19.11 15.71 1.95
CA TYR A 213 20.33 16.50 1.77
C TYR A 213 21.53 15.88 2.51
N LYS A 214 21.33 15.37 3.73
CA LYS A 214 22.40 14.76 4.53
C LYS A 214 22.84 13.39 4.01
N TYR A 215 21.88 12.52 3.70
CA TYR A 215 22.07 11.11 3.37
C TYR A 215 22.15 10.85 1.87
N GLU A 216 22.06 11.91 1.04
CA GLU A 216 22.04 11.89 -0.43
C GLU A 216 20.78 11.28 -1.03
N LYS A 217 20.27 10.20 -0.43
CA LYS A 217 19.05 9.50 -0.82
C LYS A 217 18.37 8.91 0.41
N ILE A 218 17.06 9.11 0.50
CA ILE A 218 16.17 8.34 1.38
C ILE A 218 15.00 7.83 0.56
N TYR A 219 14.38 6.74 1.00
CA TYR A 219 13.15 6.23 0.42
C TYR A 219 11.98 6.62 1.33
N VAL A 220 10.93 7.19 0.74
CA VAL A 220 9.77 7.70 1.48
C VAL A 220 8.52 6.99 1.01
N VAL A 221 7.76 6.45 1.95
CA VAL A 221 6.38 5.99 1.74
C VAL A 221 5.48 6.80 2.67
N THR A 222 4.42 7.39 2.13
CA THR A 222 3.54 8.31 2.85
C THR A 222 2.10 8.02 2.51
N GLY A 223 1.20 8.20 3.47
CA GLY A 223 -0.21 7.96 3.21
C GLY A 223 -1.12 8.32 4.38
N PRO A 224 -2.44 8.29 4.15
CA PRO A 224 -3.43 8.31 5.22
C PRO A 224 -3.64 6.93 5.84
N VAL A 225 -4.08 6.88 7.09
CA VAL A 225 -4.63 5.64 7.68
C VAL A 225 -6.10 5.53 7.26
N LEU A 226 -6.37 4.67 6.29
CA LEU A 226 -7.70 4.45 5.72
C LEU A 226 -8.40 3.25 6.36
N LYS A 227 -9.59 3.48 6.90
CA LYS A 227 -10.39 2.45 7.57
C LYS A 227 -11.88 2.63 7.32
N PRO A 228 -12.71 1.58 7.45
CA PRO A 228 -14.15 1.72 7.36
C PRO A 228 -14.71 2.74 8.37
N GLY A 229 -15.73 3.49 7.96
CA GLY A 229 -16.45 4.43 8.84
C GLY A 229 -15.88 5.84 8.90
N LEU A 230 -14.84 6.16 8.12
CA LEU A 230 -14.35 7.54 7.97
C LEU A 230 -15.45 8.46 7.41
N LYS A 231 -15.45 9.71 7.88
CA LYS A 231 -16.29 10.77 7.31
C LYS A 231 -15.86 11.04 5.86
N THR A 232 -16.75 11.61 5.06
CA THR A 232 -16.45 11.95 3.66
C THR A 232 -16.74 13.41 3.35
N ILE A 233 -16.00 13.95 2.37
CA ILE A 233 -16.25 15.25 1.74
C ILE A 233 -16.60 15.06 0.26
N GLY A 234 -17.02 16.14 -0.40
CA GLY A 234 -17.49 16.07 -1.78
C GLY A 234 -18.93 15.55 -1.90
N LYS A 235 -19.62 16.03 -2.92
CA LYS A 235 -21.01 15.60 -3.20
C LYS A 235 -21.03 14.36 -4.08
N VAL A 236 -20.10 14.27 -5.02
CA VAL A 236 -20.05 13.24 -6.06
C VAL A 236 -19.15 12.10 -5.60
N ASN A 237 -17.86 12.37 -5.40
CA ASN A 237 -16.87 11.31 -5.19
C ASN A 237 -16.84 10.76 -3.75
N LYS A 238 -17.29 11.52 -2.73
CA LYS A 238 -17.30 11.06 -1.32
C LYS A 238 -15.91 10.67 -0.80
N ILE A 239 -14.94 11.56 -1.00
CA ILE A 239 -13.55 11.39 -0.58
C ILE A 239 -13.50 11.22 0.94
N ALA A 240 -12.87 10.14 1.40
CA ALA A 240 -12.74 9.89 2.83
C ALA A 240 -11.81 10.93 3.49
N VAL A 241 -12.12 11.30 4.72
CA VAL A 241 -11.31 12.19 5.55
C VAL A 241 -10.55 11.34 6.56
N PRO A 242 -9.24 11.16 6.39
CA PRO A 242 -8.43 10.39 7.32
C PRO A 242 -8.34 11.06 8.69
N GLU A 243 -8.28 10.24 9.75
CA GLU A 243 -8.05 10.73 11.11
C GLU A 243 -6.55 10.84 11.43
N GLN A 244 -5.71 10.12 10.69
CA GLN A 244 -4.26 10.05 10.87
C GLN A 244 -3.54 9.92 9.53
N PHE A 245 -2.30 10.40 9.50
CA PHE A 245 -1.36 10.27 8.39
C PHE A 245 -0.04 9.69 8.87
N TYR A 246 0.63 8.97 7.98
CA TYR A 246 1.94 8.40 8.23
C TYR A 246 2.97 8.83 7.18
N LYS A 247 4.23 8.86 7.61
CA LYS A 247 5.40 8.79 6.73
C LYS A 247 6.36 7.75 7.26
N VAL A 248 6.72 6.78 6.43
CA VAL A 248 7.73 5.76 6.64
C VAL A 248 8.94 6.14 5.79
N VAL A 249 10.13 6.10 6.39
CA VAL A 249 11.38 6.51 5.75
C VAL A 249 12.44 5.45 5.97
N LEU A 250 13.11 5.06 4.89
CA LEU A 250 14.26 4.16 4.91
C LEU A 250 15.50 4.89 4.39
N TYR A 251 16.60 4.75 5.10
CA TYR A 251 17.93 5.01 4.57
C TYR A 251 18.63 3.66 4.35
N ALA A 252 19.14 3.47 3.13
CA ALA A 252 19.79 2.25 2.69
C ALA A 252 21.05 2.59 1.89
N GLU A 253 22.21 2.39 2.52
CA GLU A 253 23.53 2.51 1.92
C GLU A 253 24.37 1.35 2.44
N PRO A 254 24.43 0.21 1.71
CA PRO A 254 25.03 -1.03 2.20
C PRO A 254 26.44 -0.81 2.76
N PRO A 255 26.77 -1.37 3.94
CA PRO A 255 25.97 -2.29 4.76
C PRO A 255 25.03 -1.60 5.77
N TYR A 256 24.83 -0.28 5.68
CA TYR A 256 24.08 0.52 6.66
C TYR A 256 22.62 0.71 6.26
N PHE A 257 21.73 0.31 7.16
CA PHE A 257 20.29 0.42 7.01
C PHE A 257 19.67 0.96 8.28
N LYS A 258 18.68 1.84 8.15
CA LYS A 258 17.82 2.26 9.26
C LYS A 258 16.47 2.74 8.75
N GLY A 259 15.42 2.44 9.53
CA GLY A 259 14.06 2.89 9.30
C GLY A 259 13.65 3.96 10.32
N ILE A 260 12.66 4.77 9.95
CA ILE A 260 11.87 5.58 10.89
C ILE A 260 10.46 5.80 10.35
N ALA A 261 9.46 5.70 11.22
CA ALA A 261 8.09 6.01 10.90
C ALA A 261 7.52 7.12 11.79
N PHE A 262 6.60 7.90 11.23
CA PHE A 262 5.84 8.93 11.91
C PHE A 262 4.36 8.65 11.77
N LEU A 263 3.60 8.84 12.84
CA LEU A 263 2.14 8.77 12.84
C LEU A 263 1.57 10.03 13.50
N LEU A 264 0.79 10.79 12.74
CA LEU A 264 0.25 12.08 13.17
C LEU A 264 -1.26 12.11 13.00
N ARG A 265 -1.96 12.74 13.95
CA ARG A 265 -3.41 12.98 13.85
C ARG A 265 -3.69 14.14 12.89
N ASN A 266 -4.76 14.03 12.12
CA ASN A 266 -5.23 15.06 11.19
C ASN A 266 -5.93 16.22 11.92
N GLU A 267 -5.19 16.89 12.80
CA GLU A 267 -5.67 17.98 13.66
C GLU A 267 -4.51 18.95 13.98
N PRO A 268 -4.80 20.18 14.43
CA PRO A 268 -3.77 21.11 14.86
C PRO A 268 -2.84 20.50 15.93
N SER A 269 -1.53 20.66 15.76
CA SER A 269 -0.56 20.11 16.70
C SER A 269 0.69 20.98 16.80
N SER A 270 1.12 21.24 18.03
CA SER A 270 2.40 21.88 18.37
C SER A 270 3.41 20.86 18.94
N MET A 271 3.18 19.56 18.72
CA MET A 271 4.05 18.50 19.20
C MET A 271 5.41 18.53 18.49
N GLN A 272 6.48 18.19 19.19
CA GLN A 272 7.78 17.94 18.56
C GLN A 272 7.72 16.65 17.74
N LEU A 273 8.24 16.66 16.50
CA LEU A 273 8.22 15.51 15.59
C LEU A 273 8.81 14.23 16.20
N SER A 274 9.84 14.34 17.05
CA SER A 274 10.44 13.19 17.75
C SER A 274 9.45 12.41 18.63
N LYS A 275 8.35 13.05 19.08
CA LYS A 275 7.28 12.41 19.86
C LYS A 275 6.23 11.71 19.00
N ALA A 276 6.20 11.97 17.69
CA ALA A 276 5.31 11.33 16.74
C ALA A 276 5.93 10.07 16.11
N VAL A 277 7.14 9.70 16.53
CA VAL A 277 7.88 8.54 16.01
C VAL A 277 7.28 7.25 16.55
N VAL A 278 7.03 6.30 15.64
CA VAL A 278 6.53 4.94 15.90
C VAL A 278 7.36 3.92 15.14
N SER A 279 7.26 2.62 15.42
CA SER A 279 7.90 1.58 14.58
C SER A 279 7.22 1.48 13.22
N ILE A 280 7.89 0.91 12.22
CA ILE A 280 7.27 0.66 10.91
C ILE A 280 6.17 -0.39 11.08
N ASP A 281 6.42 -1.47 11.84
CA ASP A 281 5.41 -2.48 12.20
C ASP A 281 4.12 -1.87 12.77
N SER A 282 4.24 -0.78 13.55
CA SER A 282 3.07 -0.10 14.13
C SER A 282 2.21 0.54 13.04
N VAL A 283 2.83 1.06 11.98
CA VAL A 283 2.12 1.61 10.83
C VAL A 283 1.53 0.48 10.01
N GLU A 284 2.28 -0.60 9.75
CA GLU A 284 1.79 -1.79 9.04
C GLU A 284 0.56 -2.39 9.69
N HIS A 285 0.58 -2.54 11.02
CA HIS A 285 -0.55 -3.04 11.78
C HIS A 285 -1.81 -2.17 11.60
N LEU A 286 -1.64 -0.85 11.45
CA LEU A 286 -2.76 0.08 11.27
C LEU A 286 -3.28 0.13 9.83
N THR A 287 -2.42 -0.09 8.84
CA THR A 287 -2.73 0.10 7.42
C THR A 287 -2.99 -1.20 6.67
N GLY A 288 -2.45 -2.33 7.15
CA GLY A 288 -2.39 -3.60 6.42
C GLY A 288 -1.46 -3.56 5.21
N ILE A 289 -0.55 -2.59 5.16
CA ILE A 289 0.49 -2.41 4.14
C ILE A 289 1.79 -2.96 4.71
N ASP A 290 2.56 -3.62 3.86
CA ASP A 290 3.89 -4.16 4.12
C ASP A 290 4.92 -3.27 3.39
N PHE A 291 5.83 -2.63 4.14
CA PHE A 291 6.73 -1.60 3.61
C PHE A 291 8.11 -2.17 3.27
N PHE A 292 8.65 -1.77 2.10
CA PHE A 292 9.94 -2.26 1.62
C PHE A 292 10.10 -3.80 1.53
N PRO A 293 9.09 -4.56 1.05
CA PRO A 293 9.04 -6.04 1.04
C PRO A 293 10.07 -6.73 0.15
N LEU A 294 10.94 -5.96 -0.50
CA LEU A 294 12.06 -6.48 -1.29
C LEU A 294 13.37 -6.49 -0.51
N LEU A 295 13.41 -5.91 0.70
CA LEU A 295 14.54 -6.09 1.60
C LEU A 295 14.62 -7.57 2.02
N PRO A 296 15.82 -8.12 2.25
CA PRO A 296 15.93 -9.41 2.92
C PRO A 296 15.33 -9.35 4.33
N ASP A 297 14.65 -10.42 4.72
CA ASP A 297 13.90 -10.55 5.97
C ASP A 297 14.72 -10.08 7.20
N ASP A 298 16.02 -10.41 7.28
CA ASP A 298 16.86 -10.04 8.42
C ASP A 298 17.12 -8.52 8.51
N ILE A 299 17.17 -7.84 7.37
CA ILE A 299 17.29 -6.39 7.29
C ILE A 299 15.95 -5.74 7.56
N GLU A 300 14.89 -6.23 6.91
CA GLU A 300 13.50 -5.77 7.07
C GLU A 300 13.07 -5.82 8.54
N ASP A 301 13.05 -7.02 9.14
CA ASP A 301 12.69 -7.25 10.55
C ASP A 301 13.41 -6.28 11.49
N ARG A 302 14.69 -6.00 11.21
CA ARG A 302 15.51 -5.11 12.04
C ARG A 302 15.16 -3.64 11.86
N VAL A 303 14.96 -3.17 10.63
CA VAL A 303 14.67 -1.74 10.38
C VAL A 303 13.24 -1.37 10.75
N GLU A 304 12.33 -2.35 10.75
CA GLU A 304 10.92 -2.11 10.97
C GLU A 304 10.51 -2.19 12.44
N ALA A 305 11.09 -3.13 13.19
CA ALA A 305 10.72 -3.41 14.57
C ALA A 305 10.85 -2.21 15.52
N LYS A 306 11.83 -1.32 15.27
CA LYS A 306 12.09 -0.16 16.14
C LYS A 306 12.56 1.06 15.36
N SER A 307 11.87 2.18 15.59
CA SER A 307 12.38 3.50 15.20
C SER A 307 13.22 4.09 16.34
N ILE A 308 14.48 4.44 16.06
CA ILE A 308 15.40 5.04 17.04
C ILE A 308 15.63 6.51 16.68
N PRO A 309 14.88 7.48 17.26
CA PRO A 309 15.02 8.90 16.94
C PRO A 309 16.47 9.42 17.07
N GLY A 310 17.24 8.88 18.02
CA GLY A 310 18.64 9.27 18.21
C GLY A 310 19.54 9.08 16.98
N GLU A 311 19.19 8.15 16.07
CA GLU A 311 19.95 7.88 14.83
C GLU A 311 19.62 8.85 13.70
N TRP A 312 18.49 9.54 13.80
CA TRP A 312 17.94 10.41 12.75
C TRP A 312 18.03 11.91 13.10
N PHE A 313 17.79 12.24 14.37
CA PHE A 313 17.71 13.64 14.84
C PHE A 313 19.07 14.25 15.22
N ARG A 314 20.17 13.48 15.12
CA ARG A 314 21.54 14.01 15.26
C ARG A 314 21.99 14.64 13.93
N LEU A 315 21.51 15.83 13.63
CA LEU A 315 22.08 16.68 12.58
C LEU A 315 23.34 17.35 13.16
N LYS A 316 24.47 16.65 13.14
CA LYS A 316 25.78 17.27 13.30
C LYS A 316 26.24 17.78 11.94
#